data_AF-A0A0L0C9K0-F1
#
_entry.id   AF-A0A0L0C9K0-F1
#
_cell.length_a   1.000
_cell.length_b   1.000
_cell.length_c   1.000
_cell.angle_alpha   90.00
_cell.angle_beta   90.00
_cell.angle_gamma   90.00
#
_symmetry.space_group_name_H-M   'P 1'
#
loop_
_entity.id
_entity.type
_entity.pdbx_description
1 polymer ?
#
loop_
_entity_poly.entity_id
_entity_poly.type
_entity_poly.pdbx_seq_one_letter_code
_entity_poly.pdbx_strand_id
1 'polypeptide(L)'
;MSLTLIDGLREARSLLPFSGSTEYALTSYLCDVNTVLSLVGKEHNATIRSVLVNRLQGKALKAIDTLVVPTWEQIIAKLREEFGVKESFLGLRNQAMNVVTLSVEELHHKLSEILNLMNTKYSLNPENNAMFSPDINQTLIFEIYLNSLSLNIKTLLIQNNIATISGE
;
A
#
# COMPACT_ATOMS: atom_id res chain seq x y z
N MET A 1 -25.45 -3.71 -6.24
CA MET A 1 -26.12 -2.87 -7.26
C MET A 1 -25.02 -2.26 -8.10
N SER A 2 -24.99 -2.47 -9.42
CA SER A 2 -23.94 -1.89 -10.27
C SER A 2 -24.27 -0.43 -10.59
N LEU A 3 -23.26 0.43 -10.55
CA LEU A 3 -23.35 1.81 -11.01
C LEU A 3 -23.62 1.85 -12.51
N THR A 4 -24.30 2.91 -12.95
CA THR A 4 -24.38 3.24 -14.38
C THR A 4 -23.01 3.64 -14.89
N LEU A 5 -22.79 3.58 -16.21
CA LEU A 5 -21.54 4.07 -16.82
C LEU A 5 -21.27 5.54 -16.45
N ILE A 6 -22.30 6.38 -16.39
CA ILE A 6 -22.16 7.81 -16.07
C ILE A 6 -21.65 8.00 -14.63
N ASP A 7 -22.22 7.26 -13.69
CA ASP A 7 -21.80 7.31 -12.29
C ASP A 7 -20.39 6.74 -12.12
N GLY A 8 -20.08 5.61 -12.78
CA GLY A 8 -18.74 5.04 -12.79
C GLY A 8 -17.68 5.99 -13.36
N LEU A 9 -18.00 6.73 -14.42
CA LEU A 9 -17.11 7.76 -15.00
C LEU A 9 -16.91 8.94 -14.05
N ARG A 10 -17.95 9.31 -13.28
CA ARG A 10 -17.86 10.37 -12.27
C ARG A 10 -16.90 9.94 -11.15
N GLU A 11 -17.07 8.73 -10.62
CA GLU A 11 -16.18 8.17 -9.59
C GLU A 11 -14.74 8.00 -10.08
N ALA A 12 -14.53 7.51 -11.31
CA ALA A 12 -13.19 7.40 -11.88
C ALA A 12 -12.47 8.77 -12.00
N ARG A 13 -13.22 9.85 -12.22
CA ARG A 13 -12.67 11.21 -12.33
C ARG A 13 -12.43 11.88 -10.98
N SER A 14 -13.19 11.50 -9.95
CA SER A 14 -13.01 12.02 -8.59
C SER A 14 -11.78 11.45 -7.89
N LEU A 15 -11.29 10.28 -8.34
CA LEU A 15 -10.06 9.69 -7.78
C LEU A 15 -8.88 10.65 -7.82
N LEU A 16 -8.11 10.68 -6.73
CA LEU A 16 -6.89 11.47 -6.65
C LEU A 16 -5.91 11.06 -7.77
N PRO A 17 -5.24 12.02 -8.44
CA PRO A 17 -4.22 11.69 -9.43
C PRO A 17 -3.04 10.97 -8.79
N PHE A 18 -2.50 9.96 -9.48
CA PHE A 18 -1.29 9.26 -9.04
C PHE A 18 -0.06 9.77 -9.81
N SER A 19 0.86 10.41 -9.09
CA SER A 19 2.06 11.02 -9.68
C SER A 19 3.32 10.15 -9.60
N GLY A 20 3.26 9.04 -8.86
CA GLY A 20 4.43 8.25 -8.46
C GLY A 20 5.18 8.83 -7.25
N SER A 21 4.50 9.63 -6.42
CA SER A 21 5.03 10.13 -5.14
C SER A 21 4.70 9.19 -3.97
N THR A 22 5.34 9.42 -2.83
CA THR A 22 5.04 8.74 -1.56
C THR A 22 3.79 9.27 -0.87
N GLU A 23 3.31 10.46 -1.26
CA GLU A 23 2.13 11.13 -0.65
C GLU A 23 0.81 10.43 -0.99
N TYR A 24 0.75 9.80 -2.16
CA TYR A 24 -0.38 8.97 -2.57
C TYR A 24 0.16 7.65 -3.09
N ALA A 25 0.23 6.67 -2.19
CA ALA A 25 0.83 5.38 -2.48
C ALA A 25 0.12 4.66 -3.64
N LEU A 26 0.90 3.93 -4.44
CA LEU A 26 0.37 3.11 -5.54
C LEU A 26 -0.76 2.17 -5.06
N THR A 27 -0.66 1.67 -3.83
CA THR A 27 -1.66 0.79 -3.23
C THR A 27 -3.01 1.46 -3.04
N SER A 28 -3.04 2.66 -2.47
CA SER A 28 -4.26 3.42 -2.29
C SER A 28 -4.91 3.70 -3.65
N TYR A 29 -4.11 4.11 -4.63
CA TYR A 29 -4.58 4.29 -6.00
C TYR A 29 -5.19 3.02 -6.60
N LEU A 30 -4.50 1.87 -6.50
CA LEU A 30 -5.00 0.61 -7.04
C LEU A 30 -6.24 0.11 -6.30
N CYS A 31 -6.36 0.36 -5.00
CA CYS A 31 -7.54 0.04 -4.20
C CYS A 31 -8.76 0.83 -4.68
N ASP A 32 -8.60 2.15 -4.84
CA ASP A 32 -9.66 3.03 -5.31
C ASP A 32 -10.08 2.67 -6.73
N VAL A 33 -9.10 2.42 -7.60
CA VAL A 33 -9.33 1.93 -8.98
C VAL A 33 -10.12 0.63 -8.99
N ASN A 34 -9.72 -0.37 -8.20
CA ASN A 34 -10.40 -1.65 -8.13
C ASN A 34 -11.82 -1.50 -7.55
N THR A 35 -12.00 -0.61 -6.58
CA THR A 35 -13.31 -0.27 -6.03
C THR A 35 -14.22 0.27 -7.13
N VAL A 36 -13.79 1.28 -7.88
CA VAL A 36 -14.58 1.83 -9.00
C VAL A 36 -14.88 0.76 -10.05
N LEU A 37 -13.88 -0.05 -10.44
CA LEU A 37 -14.06 -1.13 -11.42
C LEU A 37 -15.01 -2.23 -10.93
N SER A 38 -15.06 -2.51 -9.63
CA SER A 38 -15.98 -3.50 -9.05
C SER A 38 -17.43 -3.01 -8.99
N LEU A 39 -17.62 -1.69 -8.94
CA LEU A 39 -18.93 -1.06 -8.87
C LEU A 39 -19.58 -0.93 -10.25
N VAL A 40 -18.82 -0.99 -11.34
CA VAL A 40 -19.34 -0.94 -12.72
C VAL A 40 -19.46 -2.34 -13.33
N GLY A 41 -20.35 -2.50 -14.31
CA GLY A 41 -20.43 -3.73 -15.10
C GLY A 41 -19.16 -3.99 -15.92
N LYS A 42 -18.82 -5.27 -16.15
CA LYS A 42 -17.59 -5.67 -16.87
C LYS A 42 -17.50 -5.10 -18.28
N GLU A 43 -18.64 -4.90 -18.93
CA GLU A 43 -18.80 -4.29 -20.24
C GLU A 43 -18.32 -2.83 -20.29
N HIS A 44 -18.26 -2.14 -19.15
CA HIS A 44 -17.83 -0.75 -19.04
C HIS A 44 -16.36 -0.62 -18.61
N ASN A 45 -15.71 -1.71 -18.21
CA ASN A 45 -14.33 -1.68 -17.70
C ASN A 45 -13.34 -1.04 -18.66
N ALA A 46 -13.46 -1.29 -19.97
CA ALA A 46 -12.54 -0.70 -20.95
C ALA A 46 -12.62 0.85 -20.95
N THR A 47 -13.84 1.40 -20.90
CA THR A 47 -14.08 2.84 -20.87
C THR A 47 -13.67 3.46 -19.53
N ILE A 48 -13.91 2.79 -18.41
CA ILE A 48 -13.48 3.27 -17.10
C ILE A 48 -11.95 3.26 -17.00
N ARG A 49 -11.29 2.17 -17.45
CA ARG A 49 -9.83 2.06 -17.47
C ARG A 49 -9.18 3.19 -18.25
N SER A 50 -9.71 3.60 -19.40
CA SER A 50 -9.13 4.72 -20.17
C SER A 50 -9.19 6.05 -19.41
N VAL A 51 -10.26 6.30 -18.65
CA VAL A 51 -10.35 7.48 -17.77
C VAL A 51 -9.38 7.39 -16.60
N LEU A 52 -9.23 6.20 -16.01
CA LEU A 52 -8.30 5.98 -14.90
C LEU A 52 -6.83 6.17 -15.32
N VAL A 53 -6.46 5.79 -16.55
CA VAL A 53 -5.14 6.09 -17.11
C VAL A 53 -4.88 7.60 -17.15
N ASN A 54 -5.89 8.40 -17.48
CA ASN A 54 -5.77 9.87 -17.48
C ASN A 54 -5.61 10.47 -16.06
N ARG A 55 -5.76 9.66 -14.99
CA ARG A 55 -5.45 10.06 -13.62
C ARG A 55 -3.98 9.85 -13.26
N LEU A 56 -3.20 9.17 -14.11
CA LEU A 56 -1.76 9.08 -13.94
C LEU A 56 -1.10 10.40 -14.36
N GLN A 57 -0.14 10.87 -13.56
CA GLN A 57 0.57 12.13 -13.78
C GLN A 57 2.07 11.96 -13.48
N GLY A 58 2.85 13.00 -13.78
CA GLY A 58 4.24 13.09 -13.32
C GLY A 58 5.11 11.88 -13.74
N LYS A 59 5.76 11.24 -12.75
CA LYS A 59 6.64 10.09 -12.99
C LYS A 59 5.85 8.85 -13.37
N ALA A 60 4.65 8.67 -12.82
CA ALA A 60 3.80 7.52 -13.12
C ALA A 60 3.34 7.51 -14.58
N LEU A 61 2.96 8.68 -15.13
CA LEU A 61 2.62 8.81 -16.54
C LEU A 61 3.84 8.54 -17.43
N LYS A 62 5.00 9.14 -17.12
CA LYS A 62 6.24 8.91 -17.87
C LYS A 62 6.66 7.44 -17.90
N ALA A 63 6.42 6.70 -16.83
CA ALA A 63 6.74 5.28 -16.76
C ALA A 63 5.95 4.47 -17.80
N ILE A 64 4.67 4.80 -18.00
CA ILE A 64 3.79 4.07 -18.91
C ILE A 64 3.88 4.56 -20.37
N ASP A 65 4.32 5.82 -20.60
CA ASP A 65 4.57 6.37 -21.94
C ASP A 65 5.65 5.59 -22.71
N THR A 66 6.49 4.84 -22.00
CA THR A 66 7.49 3.94 -22.62
C THR A 66 6.87 2.73 -23.31
N LEU A 67 5.58 2.45 -23.08
CA LEU A 67 4.87 1.29 -23.62
C LEU A 67 4.12 1.67 -24.91
N VAL A 68 4.27 0.87 -25.96
CA VAL A 68 3.54 1.07 -27.22
C VAL A 68 2.17 0.40 -27.14
N VAL A 69 1.10 1.21 -27.05
CA VAL A 69 -0.31 0.75 -26.95
C VAL A 69 -0.51 -0.27 -25.81
N PRO A 70 -0.28 0.14 -24.54
CA PRO A 70 -0.29 -0.79 -23.43
C PRO A 70 -1.71 -1.29 -23.10
N THR A 71 -1.81 -2.59 -22.84
CA THR A 71 -2.98 -3.16 -22.16
C THR A 71 -3.02 -2.69 -20.71
N TRP A 72 -4.20 -2.75 -20.09
CA TRP A 72 -4.36 -2.38 -18.68
C TRP A 72 -3.43 -3.19 -17.77
N GLU A 73 -3.31 -4.49 -18.04
CA GLU A 73 -2.47 -5.41 -17.29
C GLU A 73 -0.98 -5.03 -17.41
N GLN A 74 -0.52 -4.56 -18.58
CA GLN A 74 0.83 -4.03 -18.77
C GLN A 74 1.05 -2.70 -18.03
N ILE A 75 0.05 -1.81 -18.00
CA ILE A 75 0.10 -0.56 -17.21
C ILE A 75 0.29 -0.89 -15.73
N ILE A 76 -0.54 -1.77 -15.18
CA ILE A 76 -0.43 -2.18 -13.76
C ILE A 76 0.92 -2.84 -13.48
N ALA A 77 1.40 -3.71 -14.38
CA ALA A 77 2.71 -4.34 -14.23
C ALA A 77 3.83 -3.30 -14.19
N LYS A 78 3.80 -2.30 -15.09
CA LYS A 78 4.81 -1.25 -15.14
C LYS A 78 4.79 -0.33 -13.92
N LEU A 79 3.59 0.04 -13.45
CA LEU A 79 3.45 0.83 -12.22
C LEU A 79 3.97 0.07 -11.00
N ARG A 80 3.72 -1.24 -10.91
CA ARG A 80 4.25 -2.10 -9.84
C ARG A 80 5.76 -2.26 -9.90
N GLU A 81 6.33 -2.36 -11.10
CA GLU A 81 7.78 -2.44 -11.30
C GLU A 81 8.49 -1.17 -10.80
N GLU A 82 7.95 -0.01 -11.16
CA GLU A 82 8.59 1.29 -10.93
C GLU A 82 8.30 1.85 -9.53
N PHE A 83 7.07 1.65 -9.01
CA PHE A 83 6.58 2.28 -7.78
C PHE A 83 6.11 1.27 -6.71
N GLY A 84 6.17 -0.03 -6.99
CA GLY A 84 5.84 -1.06 -6.02
C GLY A 84 6.97 -1.33 -5.02
N VAL A 85 6.62 -1.98 -3.90
CA VAL A 85 7.59 -2.38 -2.88
C VAL A 85 8.45 -3.53 -3.39
N LYS A 86 9.76 -3.30 -3.57
CA LYS A 86 10.70 -4.25 -4.17
C LYS A 86 11.13 -5.35 -3.19
N GLU A 87 11.25 -5.03 -1.91
CA GLU A 87 11.66 -5.91 -0.83
C GLU A 87 10.66 -7.05 -0.62
N SER A 88 11.09 -8.30 -0.47
CA SER A 88 10.19 -9.41 -0.15
C SER A 88 9.58 -9.28 1.25
N PHE A 89 8.45 -9.94 1.55
CA PHE A 89 7.91 -9.98 2.93
C PHE A 89 8.94 -10.49 3.93
N LEU A 90 9.71 -11.53 3.56
CA LEU A 90 10.79 -12.05 4.38
C LEU A 90 11.93 -11.01 4.54
N GLY A 91 12.25 -10.27 3.48
CA GLY A 91 13.22 -9.18 3.52
C GLY A 91 12.82 -8.07 4.49
N LEU A 92 11.57 -7.59 4.40
CA LEU A 92 11.02 -6.58 5.30
C LEU A 92 10.96 -7.09 6.75
N ARG A 93 10.54 -8.34 6.98
CA ARG A 93 10.58 -8.97 8.30
C ARG A 93 12.00 -9.04 8.85
N ASN A 94 12.97 -9.45 8.04
CA ASN A 94 14.37 -9.51 8.46
C ASN A 94 14.92 -8.12 8.75
N GLN A 95 14.52 -7.09 8.00
CA GLN A 95 14.87 -5.70 8.31
C GLN A 95 14.32 -5.30 9.68
N ALA A 96 13.05 -5.60 9.99
CA ALA A 96 12.44 -5.30 11.28
C ALA A 96 13.17 -6.00 12.45
N MET A 97 13.47 -7.29 12.31
CA MET A 97 14.19 -8.06 13.33
C MET A 97 15.60 -7.56 13.60
N ASN A 98 16.24 -6.96 12.60
CA ASN A 98 17.61 -6.46 12.68
C ASN A 98 17.67 -4.94 12.94
N VAL A 99 16.57 -4.31 13.36
CA VAL A 99 16.62 -2.93 13.86
C VAL A 99 17.31 -2.94 15.22
N VAL A 100 18.64 -2.87 15.22
CA VAL A 100 19.47 -2.81 16.43
C VAL A 100 19.84 -1.36 16.73
N THR A 101 19.87 -1.00 18.02
CA THR A 101 20.50 0.24 18.54
C THR A 101 19.98 1.54 17.94
N LEU A 102 18.79 1.95 18.37
CA LEU A 102 18.20 3.26 18.06
C LEU A 102 17.54 3.83 19.32
N SER A 103 17.37 5.15 19.38
CA SER A 103 16.46 5.75 20.36
C SER A 103 15.04 5.21 20.18
N VAL A 104 14.19 5.34 21.21
CA VAL A 104 12.80 4.84 21.16
C VAL A 104 12.02 5.46 20.00
N GLU A 105 12.27 6.74 19.70
CA GLU A 105 11.64 7.49 18.61
C GLU A 105 12.10 6.97 17.24
N GLU A 106 13.40 6.79 17.05
CA GLU A 106 13.97 6.24 15.81
C GLU A 106 13.55 4.78 15.59
N LEU A 107 13.49 3.98 16.66
CA LEU A 107 12.99 2.60 16.62
C LEU A 107 11.53 2.57 16.18
N HIS A 108 10.69 3.41 16.80
CA HIS A 108 9.28 3.54 16.43
C HIS A 108 9.13 3.95 14.96
N HIS A 109 9.85 5.00 14.54
CA HIS A 109 9.78 5.49 13.17
C HIS A 109 10.15 4.41 12.15
N LYS A 110 11.30 3.73 12.32
CA LYS A 110 11.72 2.69 11.38
C LYS A 110 10.77 1.49 11.34
N LEU A 111 10.27 1.05 12.49
CA LEU A 111 9.34 -0.09 12.51
C LEU A 111 7.98 0.28 11.91
N SER A 112 7.51 1.52 12.11
CA SER A 112 6.30 2.04 11.43
C SER A 112 6.49 2.13 9.91
N GLU A 113 7.67 2.56 9.44
CA GLU A 113 7.99 2.53 8.01
C GLU A 113 7.97 1.11 7.44
N ILE A 114 8.61 0.15 8.12
CA ILE A 114 8.62 -1.25 7.68
C ILE A 114 7.22 -1.84 7.67
N LEU A 115 6.40 -1.56 8.70
CA LEU A 115 5.00 -1.96 8.74
C LEU A 115 4.23 -1.41 7.52
N ASN A 116 4.41 -0.13 7.21
CA ASN A 116 3.78 0.50 6.05
C ASN A 116 4.21 -0.17 4.74
N LEU A 117 5.50 -0.52 4.60
CA LEU A 117 5.98 -1.26 3.43
C LEU A 117 5.39 -2.67 3.33
N MET A 118 5.25 -3.39 4.45
CA MET A 118 4.64 -4.72 4.48
C MET A 118 3.16 -4.66 4.08
N ASN A 119 2.41 -3.70 4.64
CA ASN A 119 0.99 -3.50 4.31
C ASN A 119 0.82 -3.05 2.86
N THR A 120 1.71 -2.20 2.38
CA THR A 120 1.73 -1.79 0.97
C THR A 120 1.97 -3.01 0.07
N LYS A 121 2.96 -3.85 0.41
CA LYS A 121 3.26 -5.05 -0.38
C LYS A 121 2.09 -6.04 -0.38
N TYR A 122 1.38 -6.19 0.74
CA TYR A 122 0.17 -7.01 0.82
C TYR A 122 -0.89 -6.55 -0.18
N SER A 123 -1.26 -5.27 -0.16
CA SER A 123 -2.27 -4.72 -1.07
C SER A 123 -1.87 -4.77 -2.56
N LEU A 124 -0.57 -4.84 -2.87
CA LEU A 124 -0.09 -5.01 -4.26
C LEU A 124 -0.05 -6.47 -4.72
N ASN A 125 -0.08 -7.45 -3.80
CA ASN A 125 0.08 -8.86 -4.14
C ASN A 125 -1.25 -9.44 -4.66
N PRO A 126 -1.34 -9.84 -5.95
CA PRO A 126 -2.59 -10.37 -6.52
C PRO A 126 -3.08 -11.67 -5.82
N GLU A 127 -2.21 -12.38 -5.10
CA GLU A 127 -2.57 -13.61 -4.37
C GLU A 127 -2.77 -13.40 -2.86
N ASN A 128 -2.72 -12.15 -2.35
CA ASN A 128 -2.97 -11.78 -0.95
C ASN A 128 -2.59 -12.89 0.06
N ASN A 129 -1.30 -13.06 0.32
CA ASN A 129 -0.84 -14.13 1.20
C ASN A 129 -1.37 -13.91 2.63
N ALA A 130 -2.32 -14.73 3.07
CA ALA A 130 -2.96 -14.64 4.37
C ALA A 130 -1.98 -14.66 5.56
N MET A 131 -0.73 -15.12 5.37
CA MET A 131 0.32 -15.07 6.39
C MET A 131 0.92 -13.67 6.63
N PHE A 132 0.61 -12.67 5.78
CA PHE A 132 1.19 -11.33 5.84
C PHE A 132 0.13 -10.23 5.68
N SER A 133 -1.07 -10.46 6.20
CA SER A 133 -2.15 -9.47 6.23
C SER A 133 -1.80 -8.27 7.13
N PRO A 134 -2.50 -7.12 7.00
CA PRO A 134 -2.23 -5.94 7.82
C PRO A 134 -2.23 -6.20 9.33
N ASP A 135 -3.20 -6.98 9.83
CA ASP A 135 -3.30 -7.32 11.26
C ASP A 135 -2.12 -8.18 11.72
N ILE A 136 -1.68 -9.12 10.89
CA ILE A 136 -0.53 -9.98 11.20
C ILE A 136 0.76 -9.18 11.14
N ASN A 137 0.93 -8.30 10.15
CA ASN A 137 2.08 -7.41 10.05
C ASN A 137 2.14 -6.47 11.27
N GLN A 138 1.00 -5.90 11.67
CA GLN A 138 0.89 -5.04 12.85
C GLN A 138 1.32 -5.78 14.13
N THR A 139 0.79 -7.00 14.32
CA THR A 139 1.11 -7.83 15.48
C THR A 139 2.59 -8.17 15.51
N LEU A 140 3.14 -8.64 14.39
CA LEU A 140 4.55 -9.01 14.27
C LEU A 140 5.49 -7.81 14.53
N ILE A 141 5.20 -6.65 13.93
CA ILE A 141 6.03 -5.46 14.13
C ILE A 141 5.92 -4.95 15.56
N PHE A 142 4.73 -5.00 16.17
CA PHE A 142 4.53 -4.59 17.54
C PHE A 142 5.27 -5.50 18.55
N GLU A 143 5.29 -6.81 18.32
CA GLU A 143 6.10 -7.74 19.12
C GLU A 143 7.60 -7.43 19.03
N ILE A 144 8.10 -7.11 17.83
CA ILE A 144 9.49 -6.70 17.62
C ILE A 144 9.76 -5.40 18.38
N TYR A 145 8.87 -4.41 18.28
CA TYR A 145 8.97 -3.15 18.99
C TYR A 145 9.05 -3.38 20.50
N LEU A 146 8.10 -4.11 21.07
CA LEU A 146 8.09 -4.46 22.49
C LEU A 146 9.37 -5.19 22.89
N ASN A 147 9.85 -6.15 22.11
CA ASN A 147 11.07 -6.91 22.45
C ASN A 147 12.31 -6.04 22.51
N SER A 148 12.39 -5.00 21.67
CA SER A 148 13.51 -4.07 21.61
C SER A 148 13.50 -2.97 22.68
N LEU A 149 12.38 -2.78 23.40
CA LEU A 149 12.27 -1.77 24.46
C LEU A 149 12.82 -2.24 25.81
N SER A 150 13.15 -1.29 26.69
CA SER A 150 13.47 -1.59 28.09
C SER A 150 12.22 -2.03 28.86
N LEU A 151 12.41 -2.82 29.93
CA LEU A 151 11.30 -3.34 30.74
C LEU A 151 10.38 -2.23 31.28
N ASN A 152 10.95 -1.08 31.66
CA ASN A 152 10.21 0.06 32.17
C ASN A 152 9.26 0.63 31.11
N ILE A 153 9.73 0.77 29.86
CA ILE A 153 8.89 1.29 28.77
C ILE A 153 7.82 0.26 28.38
N LYS A 154 8.17 -1.03 28.30
CA LYS A 154 7.17 -2.09 28.04
C LYS A 154 6.03 -2.05 29.07
N THR A 155 6.38 -1.91 30.34
CA THR A 155 5.40 -1.85 31.44
C THR A 155 4.47 -0.64 31.28
N LEU A 156 5.01 0.52 30.92
CA LEU A 156 4.21 1.72 30.65
C LEU A 156 3.25 1.51 29.47
N LEU A 157 3.70 0.92 28.37
CA LEU A 157 2.85 0.66 27.20
C LEU A 157 1.68 -0.27 27.56
N ILE A 158 1.95 -1.36 28.29
CA ILE A 158 0.92 -2.30 28.75
C ILE A 158 -0.08 -1.62 29.69
N GLN A 159 0.39 -0.81 30.64
CA GLN A 159 -0.48 -0.07 31.57
C GLN A 159 -1.39 0.93 30.85
N ASN A 160 -0.93 1.51 29.74
CA ASN A 160 -1.71 2.42 28.91
C ASN A 160 -2.50 1.70 27.81
N ASN A 161 -2.52 0.36 27.82
CA ASN A 161 -3.26 -0.47 26.88
C ASN A 161 -2.89 -0.22 25.40
N ILE A 162 -1.65 0.17 25.14
CA ILE A 162 -1.13 0.40 23.78
C ILE A 162 -0.79 -0.97 23.18
N ALA A 163 -1.50 -1.34 22.12
CA ALA A 163 -1.32 -2.63 21.42
C ALA A 163 -0.88 -2.47 19.96
N THR A 164 -0.76 -1.24 19.48
CA THR A 164 -0.37 -0.93 18.10
C THR A 164 0.81 0.03 18.09
N ILE A 165 1.59 -0.02 17.00
CA ILE A 165 2.63 0.97 16.75
C ILE A 165 2.06 2.25 16.12
N SER A 166 0.84 2.19 15.59
CA SER A 166 0.22 3.26 14.81
C SER A 166 -0.50 4.32 15.66
N GLY A 167 -0.58 4.12 16.99
CA GLY A 167 -1.09 5.13 17.92
C GLY A 167 -2.61 5.36 17.88
N GLU A 168 -3.38 4.41 17.34
CA GLU A 168 -4.85 4.37 17.44
C GLU A 168 -5.30 3.54 18.64
#